data_AF-A0A2E9J1V4-F1
#
_entry.id   AF-A0A2E9J1V4-F1
#
_cell.length_a   1.000
_cell.length_b   1.000
_cell.length_c   1.000
_cell.angle_alpha   90.00
_cell.angle_beta   90.00
_cell.angle_gamma   90.00
#
_symmetry.space_group_name_H-M   'P 1'
#
loop_
_entity.id
_entity.type
_entity.pdbx_description
1 polymer ?
#
loop_
_entity_poly.entity_id
_entity_poly.type
_entity_poly.pdbx_seq_one_letter_code
_entity_poly.pdbx_strand_id
1 'polypeptide(L)'
;MTATAGLIVGIVWSMKALGSLEQQRVDENTIEMLLESSSTRHAKNSTTNTPTKNRSSSLNTIHNSIISSPPLGEPNNPILRVALLSQSPPRQVDLTGQASCINSNGNIIQEYNLQKIITRRHSNLVTCHSGQSGTVVVNQRPYSETIYFLNRGAGWIVINQLSLENYVASVVGAEMPSHWNREALKAQAVAARSYALVHLVRPADSDFNLGDTTRWQVYAGLKSRNASTSAATKATKGLVLSFKGGLVESLYASTSQIAAEAHSHLGASMSQHGAQELAMKGLKFNEILDHYYIGSSLARLKANGL
;
A
#
# COMPACT_ATOMS: atom_id res chain seq x y z
N MET A 1 -35.87 -19.94 46.81
CA MET A 1 -35.29 -19.47 45.53
C MET A 1 -34.34 -18.34 45.86
N THR A 2 -33.06 -18.65 45.91
CA THR A 2 -31.94 -17.75 46.20
C THR A 2 -31.43 -17.16 44.89
N ALA A 3 -31.37 -15.84 44.77
CA ALA A 3 -30.68 -15.15 43.68
C ALA A 3 -29.44 -14.45 44.24
N THR A 4 -28.29 -14.98 43.85
CA THR A 4 -26.93 -14.55 44.16
C THR A 4 -26.58 -13.24 43.48
N ALA A 5 -26.11 -12.27 44.25
CA ALA A 5 -25.40 -11.08 43.78
C ALA A 5 -23.91 -11.39 43.62
N GLY A 6 -23.34 -11.10 42.43
CA GLY A 6 -21.92 -11.28 42.12
C GLY A 6 -21.28 -9.96 41.73
N LEU A 7 -20.20 -9.62 42.44
CA LEU A 7 -19.37 -8.42 42.35
C LEU A 7 -18.78 -8.15 40.95
N ILE A 8 -18.78 -6.88 40.53
CA ILE A 8 -17.90 -6.36 39.48
C ILE A 8 -16.84 -5.49 40.15
N VAL A 9 -15.59 -5.94 40.09
CA VAL A 9 -14.40 -5.23 40.57
C VAL A 9 -13.98 -4.21 39.51
N GLY A 10 -14.09 -2.93 39.84
CA GLY A 10 -13.53 -1.83 39.05
C GLY A 10 -12.04 -1.66 39.36
N ILE A 11 -11.19 -1.91 38.38
CA ILE A 11 -9.74 -1.65 38.47
C ILE A 11 -9.45 -0.32 37.76
N VAL A 12 -9.18 0.70 38.57
CA VAL A 12 -8.66 2.01 38.18
C VAL A 12 -7.17 1.86 37.88
N TRP A 13 -6.71 2.26 36.69
CA TRP A 13 -5.28 2.46 36.42
C TRP A 13 -4.97 3.94 36.23
N SER A 14 -4.01 4.39 37.02
CA SER A 14 -3.57 5.78 37.20
C SER A 14 -2.90 6.34 35.95
N MET A 15 -3.29 7.58 35.62
CA MET A 15 -2.51 8.50 34.79
C MET A 15 -1.23 8.91 35.53
N LYS A 16 -0.06 8.44 35.08
CA LYS A 16 1.24 9.11 35.24
C LYS A 16 2.33 8.38 34.47
N ALA A 17 2.56 8.79 33.24
CA ALA A 17 3.85 8.68 32.55
C ALA A 17 3.88 9.73 31.43
N LEU A 18 3.98 11.00 31.84
CA LEU A 18 4.40 12.09 30.97
C LEU A 18 5.93 12.00 30.89
N GLY A 19 6.47 11.61 29.73
CA GLY A 19 7.91 11.55 29.51
C GLY A 19 8.21 11.11 28.07
N SER A 20 8.94 11.96 27.35
CA SER A 20 9.42 11.79 25.97
C SER A 20 8.46 12.22 24.83
N LEU A 21 8.09 13.50 24.82
CA LEU A 21 7.73 14.22 23.59
C LEU A 21 9.00 14.77 22.93
N GLU A 22 9.80 13.90 22.31
CA GLU A 22 10.94 14.33 21.48
C GLU A 22 11.22 13.31 20.36
N GLN A 23 10.17 12.89 19.64
CA GLN A 23 10.34 12.10 18.42
C GLN A 23 9.15 12.26 17.46
N GLN A 24 8.87 13.49 17.02
CA GLN A 24 7.92 13.71 15.92
C GLN A 24 8.13 15.09 15.26
N ARG A 25 9.33 15.32 14.74
CA ARG A 25 9.52 16.27 13.64
C ARG A 25 9.91 15.47 12.40
N VAL A 26 8.92 14.74 11.88
CA VAL A 26 8.97 14.25 10.50
C VAL A 26 8.60 15.45 9.64
N ASP A 27 9.53 15.81 8.76
CA ASP A 27 9.59 17.06 8.01
C ASP A 27 8.33 17.25 7.14
N GLU A 28 7.52 18.29 7.41
CA GLU A 28 6.35 18.68 6.60
C GLU A 28 6.69 18.81 5.10
N ASN A 29 7.97 19.04 4.79
CA ASN A 29 8.53 19.16 3.45
C ASN A 29 8.34 17.92 2.56
N THR A 30 8.24 16.70 3.11
CA THR A 30 8.14 15.47 2.27
C THR A 30 6.77 15.32 1.62
N ILE A 31 5.70 15.82 2.27
CA ILE A 31 4.33 15.70 1.75
C ILE A 31 4.03 16.80 0.73
N GLU A 32 4.53 18.02 0.94
CA GLU A 32 4.44 19.11 -0.06
C GLU A 32 5.20 18.78 -1.36
N MET A 33 6.27 17.98 -1.28
CA MET A 33 7.02 17.53 -2.47
C MET A 33 6.19 16.64 -3.41
N LEU A 34 5.12 15.98 -2.95
CA LEU A 34 4.38 14.99 -3.75
C LEU A 34 3.09 15.52 -4.38
N LEU A 35 2.53 16.62 -3.87
CA LEU A 35 1.21 17.14 -4.26
C LEU A 35 1.33 18.50 -4.95
N GLU A 36 0.64 18.70 -6.08
CA GLU A 36 0.40 20.01 -6.68
C GLU A 36 -0.95 20.57 -6.22
N SER A 37 -0.94 21.73 -5.54
CA SER A 37 -2.13 22.53 -5.29
C SER A 37 -2.28 23.60 -6.38
N SER A 38 -3.44 23.69 -7.03
CA SER A 38 -3.73 24.79 -7.96
C SER A 38 -3.96 26.09 -7.17
N SER A 39 -2.92 26.92 -7.05
CA SER A 39 -3.01 28.28 -6.52
C SER A 39 -1.98 29.17 -7.21
N THR A 40 -2.44 30.19 -7.93
CA THR A 40 -1.64 31.19 -8.64
C THR A 40 -1.03 32.22 -7.67
N ARG A 41 0.31 32.42 -7.70
CA ARG A 41 0.98 33.74 -7.60
C ARG A 41 2.52 33.68 -7.71
N HIS A 42 3.06 34.84 -8.07
CA HIS A 42 4.37 35.16 -8.63
C HIS A 42 5.65 34.67 -7.92
N ALA A 43 6.61 34.24 -8.74
CA ALA A 43 8.01 33.99 -8.38
C ALA A 43 8.84 35.29 -8.27
N LYS A 44 9.82 35.27 -7.36
CA LYS A 44 11.02 36.13 -7.42
C LYS A 44 12.26 35.27 -7.13
N ASN A 45 13.25 35.39 -8.01
CA ASN A 45 14.53 34.66 -8.07
C ASN A 45 15.46 34.91 -6.88
N SER A 46 16.31 33.91 -6.55
CA SER A 46 17.77 34.11 -6.46
C SER A 46 18.56 32.79 -6.44
N THR A 47 19.67 32.82 -7.16
CA THR A 47 20.68 31.81 -7.52
C THR A 47 21.72 31.52 -6.41
N THR A 48 22.32 30.30 -6.37
CA THR A 48 23.77 30.01 -6.63
C THR A 48 24.29 28.68 -6.01
N ASN A 49 24.86 27.83 -6.90
CA ASN A 49 26.11 27.03 -6.88
C ASN A 49 26.51 25.99 -5.77
N THR A 50 26.57 24.73 -6.24
CA THR A 50 27.52 23.56 -6.10
C THR A 50 28.95 23.74 -5.50
N PRO A 51 29.79 22.67 -5.35
CA PRO A 51 29.64 21.27 -4.85
C PRO A 51 30.84 20.79 -3.96
N THR A 52 30.86 19.50 -3.51
CA THR A 52 32.02 18.56 -3.30
C THR A 52 31.83 17.66 -2.04
N LYS A 53 32.46 16.50 -1.78
CA LYS A 53 32.99 15.33 -2.53
C LYS A 53 33.49 14.32 -1.45
N ASN A 54 33.13 13.03 -1.56
CA ASN A 54 33.81 11.80 -1.07
C ASN A 54 34.39 11.67 0.37
N ARG A 55 34.05 10.58 1.08
CA ARG A 55 34.95 9.40 1.24
C ARG A 55 34.30 8.20 1.94
N SER A 56 34.75 7.03 1.49
CA SER A 56 34.46 5.65 1.93
C SER A 56 35.04 5.31 3.31
N SER A 57 34.35 4.43 4.06
CA SER A 57 34.98 3.41 4.90
C SER A 57 34.05 2.22 5.16
N SER A 58 34.47 1.07 4.63
CA SER A 58 33.94 -0.28 4.87
C SER A 58 34.29 -0.82 6.26
N LEU A 59 33.38 -1.57 6.90
CA LEU A 59 33.66 -2.75 7.77
C LEU A 59 32.34 -3.50 8.12
N ASN A 60 32.24 -4.75 7.66
CA ASN A 60 31.49 -5.93 8.12
C ASN A 60 30.30 -5.79 9.10
N THR A 61 29.15 -6.38 8.76
CA THR A 61 28.58 -7.60 9.42
C THR A 61 27.37 -8.11 8.63
N ILE A 62 27.40 -9.40 8.29
CA ILE A 62 26.35 -10.18 7.64
C ILE A 62 25.17 -10.31 8.63
N HIS A 63 24.22 -9.37 8.57
CA HIS A 63 22.93 -9.47 9.26
C HIS A 63 21.75 -8.82 8.53
N ASN A 64 22.00 -8.22 7.36
CA ASN A 64 20.99 -7.47 6.64
C ASN A 64 20.52 -8.25 5.40
N SER A 65 19.63 -9.23 5.60
CA SER A 65 18.71 -9.66 4.54
C SER A 65 17.63 -8.58 4.32
N ILE A 66 18.06 -7.34 4.12
CA ILE A 66 17.18 -6.21 3.82
C ILE A 66 17.04 -6.18 2.31
N ILE A 67 15.81 -6.14 1.82
CA ILE A 67 15.59 -5.88 0.39
C ILE A 67 16.16 -4.48 0.12
N SER A 68 17.18 -4.38 -0.74
CA SER A 68 17.84 -3.11 -1.08
C SER A 68 16.80 -2.01 -1.40
N SER A 69 17.11 -0.75 -1.09
CA SER A 69 16.20 0.37 -1.31
C SER A 69 15.59 0.30 -2.73
N PRO A 70 14.26 0.27 -2.84
CA PRO A 70 13.62 0.07 -4.15
C PRO A 70 13.93 1.25 -5.08
N PRO A 71 13.90 1.06 -6.41
CA PRO A 71 13.76 2.19 -7.30
C PRO A 71 12.49 2.95 -6.90
N LEU A 72 12.58 4.29 -6.78
CA LEU A 72 11.47 5.14 -6.33
C LEU A 72 10.21 5.01 -7.22
N GLY A 73 10.38 4.50 -8.44
CA GLY A 73 9.35 4.47 -9.48
C GLY A 73 9.26 5.81 -10.20
N GLU A 74 8.26 5.94 -11.08
CA GLU A 74 7.93 7.25 -11.65
C GLU A 74 7.31 8.13 -10.54
N PRO A 75 7.57 9.45 -10.49
CA PRO A 75 7.03 10.32 -9.45
C PRO A 75 5.49 10.24 -9.29
N ASN A 76 4.78 10.01 -10.40
CA ASN A 76 3.32 9.85 -10.42
C ASN A 76 2.83 8.39 -10.38
N ASN A 77 3.74 7.43 -10.24
CA ASN A 77 3.47 5.99 -10.13
C ASN A 77 4.61 5.30 -9.36
N PRO A 78 4.77 5.63 -8.06
CA PRO A 78 5.87 5.12 -7.26
C PRO A 78 5.76 3.60 -7.08
N ILE A 79 6.87 2.98 -6.67
CA ILE A 79 6.91 1.57 -6.35
C ILE A 79 6.41 1.33 -4.92
N LEU A 80 5.57 0.31 -4.77
CA LEU A 80 4.99 -0.14 -3.52
C LEU A 80 5.45 -1.58 -3.23
N ARG A 81 5.64 -1.92 -1.96
CA ARG A 81 5.91 -3.27 -1.47
C ARG A 81 4.75 -3.74 -0.60
N VAL A 82 4.10 -4.81 -1.01
CA VAL A 82 2.94 -5.38 -0.33
C VAL A 82 3.29 -6.74 0.25
N ALA A 83 3.22 -6.87 1.58
CA ALA A 83 3.36 -8.16 2.24
C ALA A 83 2.11 -9.01 2.00
N LEU A 84 2.31 -10.20 1.43
CA LEU A 84 1.27 -11.19 1.16
C LEU A 84 0.98 -12.01 2.42
N LEU A 85 0.55 -11.33 3.47
CA LEU A 85 0.25 -11.92 4.79
C LEU A 85 -0.87 -12.96 4.68
N SER A 86 -1.85 -12.74 3.79
CA SER A 86 -2.91 -13.70 3.49
C SER A 86 -2.40 -14.98 2.83
N GLN A 87 -1.19 -14.93 2.25
CA GLN A 87 -0.52 -16.06 1.59
C GLN A 87 0.63 -16.63 2.42
N SER A 88 0.79 -16.18 3.67
CA SER A 88 1.86 -16.63 4.55
C SER A 88 1.39 -17.79 5.45
N PRO A 89 2.19 -18.88 5.62
CA PRO A 89 3.43 -19.16 4.90
C PRO A 89 3.17 -19.58 3.44
N PRO A 90 4.12 -19.32 2.52
CA PRO A 90 4.05 -19.85 1.17
C PRO A 90 4.17 -21.38 1.21
N ARG A 91 3.13 -22.07 0.73
CA ARG A 91 3.06 -23.54 0.67
C ARG A 91 3.38 -24.07 -0.70
N GLN A 92 3.07 -23.32 -1.74
CA GLN A 92 3.35 -23.67 -3.13
C GLN A 92 3.79 -22.43 -3.90
N VAL A 93 4.85 -22.59 -4.70
CA VAL A 93 5.34 -21.55 -5.61
C VAL A 93 5.61 -22.15 -6.96
N ASP A 94 4.96 -21.60 -8.00
CA ASP A 94 5.14 -22.02 -9.38
C ASP A 94 5.61 -20.82 -10.23
N LEU A 95 6.47 -21.09 -11.22
CA LEU A 95 6.97 -20.11 -12.17
C LEU A 95 6.37 -20.38 -13.54
N THR A 96 5.80 -19.35 -14.17
CA THR A 96 5.18 -19.47 -15.49
C THR A 96 5.80 -18.49 -16.47
N GLY A 97 5.81 -18.85 -17.76
CA GLY A 97 6.35 -18.01 -18.83
C GLY A 97 7.83 -17.70 -18.61
N GLN A 98 8.17 -16.41 -18.55
CA GLN A 98 9.55 -15.93 -18.37
C GLN A 98 9.96 -15.72 -16.90
N ALA A 99 9.14 -16.17 -15.95
CA ALA A 99 9.42 -15.97 -14.54
C ALA A 99 10.69 -16.71 -14.11
N SER A 100 11.56 -16.04 -13.35
CA SER A 100 12.81 -16.60 -12.86
C SER A 100 13.10 -16.12 -11.45
N CYS A 101 13.75 -16.97 -10.65
CA CYS A 101 14.15 -16.65 -9.28
C CYS A 101 15.65 -16.69 -9.12
N ILE A 102 16.19 -15.80 -8.30
CA ILE A 102 17.60 -15.74 -7.90
C ILE A 102 17.72 -15.80 -6.38
N ASN A 103 18.82 -16.38 -5.90
CA ASN A 103 19.18 -16.31 -4.49
C ASN A 103 19.83 -14.95 -4.14
N SER A 104 20.14 -14.75 -2.86
CA SER A 104 20.84 -13.56 -2.36
C SER A 104 22.18 -13.26 -3.04
N ASN A 105 22.81 -14.28 -3.64
CA ASN A 105 24.09 -14.16 -4.34
C ASN A 105 23.91 -13.90 -5.84
N GLY A 106 22.68 -13.72 -6.33
CA GLY A 106 22.37 -13.47 -7.74
C GLY A 106 22.31 -14.71 -8.63
N ASN A 107 22.44 -15.91 -8.08
CA ASN A 107 22.41 -17.15 -8.87
C ASN A 107 20.97 -17.60 -9.11
N ILE A 108 20.68 -18.03 -10.34
CA ILE A 108 19.37 -18.57 -10.73
C ILE A 108 19.04 -19.82 -9.90
N ILE A 109 17.83 -19.85 -9.36
CA ILE A 109 17.26 -20.98 -8.64
C ILE A 109 16.35 -21.74 -9.59
N GLN A 110 16.66 -23.01 -9.82
CA GLN A 110 15.75 -23.91 -10.55
C GLN A 110 14.48 -24.14 -9.73
N GLU A 111 13.32 -24.16 -10.39
CA GLU A 111 12.00 -24.21 -9.74
C GLU A 111 11.84 -25.37 -8.73
N TYR A 112 12.33 -26.57 -9.07
CA TYR A 112 12.29 -27.73 -8.15
C TYR A 112 13.10 -27.52 -6.84
N ASN A 113 14.07 -26.59 -6.85
CA ASN A 113 14.82 -26.19 -5.66
C ASN A 113 14.13 -25.06 -4.90
N LEU A 114 13.35 -24.21 -5.58
CA LEU A 114 12.63 -23.10 -4.95
C LEU A 114 11.71 -23.61 -3.85
N GLN A 115 10.91 -24.62 -4.15
CA GLN A 115 10.00 -25.25 -3.18
C GLN A 115 10.74 -25.82 -1.95
N LYS A 116 11.95 -26.37 -2.16
CA LYS A 116 12.80 -26.87 -1.06
C LYS A 116 13.43 -25.75 -0.24
N ILE A 117 13.64 -24.57 -0.83
CA ILE A 117 14.20 -23.41 -0.13
C ILE A 117 13.14 -22.78 0.77
N ILE A 118 11.96 -22.48 0.23
CA ILE A 118 10.87 -21.81 0.95
C ILE A 118 10.24 -22.66 2.07
N THR A 119 10.57 -23.95 2.15
CA THR A 119 10.14 -24.84 3.24
C THR A 119 11.13 -24.92 4.40
N ARG A 120 12.36 -24.39 4.24
CA ARG A 120 13.39 -24.40 5.29
C ARG A 120 13.24 -23.19 6.22
N ARG A 121 13.66 -23.32 7.48
CA ARG A 121 13.52 -22.26 8.52
C ARG A 121 14.75 -21.37 8.75
N HIS A 122 15.71 -21.34 7.84
CA HIS A 122 16.87 -20.46 7.99
C HIS A 122 16.64 -19.11 7.30
N SER A 123 17.35 -18.08 7.76
CA SER A 123 17.29 -16.75 7.15
C SER A 123 17.76 -16.81 5.70
N ASN A 124 16.95 -16.29 4.79
CA ASN A 124 17.22 -16.33 3.37
C ASN A 124 16.40 -15.27 2.63
N LEU A 125 16.88 -14.88 1.46
CA LEU A 125 16.19 -14.00 0.53
C LEU A 125 16.23 -14.63 -0.86
N VAL A 126 15.05 -14.86 -1.41
CA VAL A 126 14.87 -15.25 -2.81
C VAL A 126 14.12 -14.13 -3.52
N THR A 127 14.65 -13.69 -4.65
CA THR A 127 14.00 -12.66 -5.49
C THR A 127 13.55 -13.30 -6.79
N CYS A 128 12.27 -13.21 -7.09
CA CYS A 128 11.68 -13.71 -8.31
C CYS A 128 11.17 -12.56 -9.16
N HIS A 129 11.55 -12.55 -10.44
CA HIS A 129 11.07 -11.58 -11.42
C HIS A 129 10.13 -12.30 -12.39
N SER A 130 8.97 -11.71 -12.64
CA SER A 130 7.98 -12.29 -13.56
C SER A 130 8.42 -12.23 -15.02
N GLY A 131 9.28 -11.28 -15.39
CA GLY A 131 9.54 -10.96 -16.79
C GLY A 131 8.33 -10.29 -17.46
N GLN A 132 8.40 -10.10 -18.78
CA GLN A 132 7.36 -9.38 -19.53
C GLN A 132 6.07 -10.19 -19.69
N SER A 133 6.19 -11.52 -19.83
CA SER A 133 5.07 -12.44 -20.07
C SER A 133 4.99 -13.60 -19.08
N GLY A 134 5.79 -13.58 -18.01
CA GLY A 134 5.70 -14.58 -16.95
C GLY A 134 4.92 -14.09 -15.73
N THR A 135 4.62 -15.03 -14.84
CA THR A 135 4.01 -14.75 -13.54
C THR A 135 4.62 -15.66 -12.48
N VAL A 136 4.71 -15.15 -11.26
CA VAL A 136 5.06 -15.94 -10.08
C VAL A 136 3.77 -16.26 -9.36
N VAL A 137 3.46 -17.55 -9.21
CA VAL A 137 2.23 -18.01 -8.56
C VAL A 137 2.57 -18.42 -7.14
N VAL A 138 1.92 -17.81 -6.15
CA VAL A 138 2.11 -18.13 -4.73
C VAL A 138 0.76 -18.60 -4.17
N ASN A 139 0.71 -19.82 -3.65
CA ASN A 139 -0.52 -20.45 -3.16
C ASN A 139 -1.71 -20.28 -4.12
N GLN A 140 -1.49 -20.61 -5.40
CA GLN A 140 -2.47 -20.51 -6.51
C GLN A 140 -2.87 -19.08 -6.90
N ARG A 141 -2.24 -18.05 -6.34
CA ARG A 141 -2.50 -16.66 -6.69
C ARG A 141 -1.35 -16.11 -7.56
N PRO A 142 -1.63 -15.69 -8.81
CA PRO A 142 -0.61 -15.15 -9.70
C PRO A 142 -0.27 -13.70 -9.38
N TYR A 143 1.02 -13.38 -9.42
CA TYR A 143 1.57 -12.04 -9.23
C TYR A 143 2.54 -11.67 -10.37
N SER A 144 2.68 -10.36 -10.60
CA SER A 144 3.58 -9.79 -11.59
C SER A 144 4.69 -8.95 -10.94
N GLU A 145 5.64 -8.52 -11.78
CA GLU A 145 6.78 -7.69 -11.40
C GLU A 145 7.76 -8.47 -10.53
N THR A 146 8.01 -8.03 -9.29
CA THR A 146 9.03 -8.63 -8.43
C THR A 146 8.40 -9.20 -7.17
N ILE A 147 8.72 -10.46 -6.85
CA ILE A 147 8.31 -11.16 -5.64
C ILE A 147 9.55 -11.49 -4.81
N TYR A 148 9.56 -11.07 -3.55
CA TYR A 148 10.56 -11.44 -2.58
C TYR A 148 9.99 -12.51 -1.65
N PHE A 149 10.73 -13.60 -1.47
CA PHE A 149 10.52 -14.52 -0.37
C PHE A 149 11.60 -14.20 0.66
N LEU A 150 11.18 -13.68 1.81
CA LEU A 150 12.05 -13.24 2.87
C LEU A 150 11.82 -14.10 4.11
N ASN A 151 12.89 -14.68 4.65
CA ASN A 151 12.89 -15.32 5.94
C ASN A 151 13.97 -14.68 6.81
N ARG A 152 13.58 -14.20 7.99
CA ARG A 152 14.50 -13.63 9.02
C ARG A 152 14.71 -14.58 10.21
N GLY A 153 14.35 -15.85 10.07
CA GLY A 153 14.39 -16.88 11.11
C GLY A 153 13.04 -17.13 11.82
N ALA A 154 12.08 -16.21 11.70
CA ALA A 154 10.74 -16.32 12.30
C ALA A 154 9.69 -16.94 11.36
N GLY A 155 10.06 -17.23 10.10
CA GLY A 155 9.15 -17.71 9.07
C GLY A 155 9.28 -16.92 7.78
N TRP A 156 8.64 -17.44 6.72
CA TRP A 156 8.65 -16.82 5.41
C TRP A 156 7.53 -15.81 5.27
N ILE A 157 7.91 -14.60 4.88
CA ILE A 157 7.01 -13.55 4.40
C ILE A 157 7.25 -13.42 2.90
N VAL A 158 6.17 -13.34 2.14
CA VAL A 158 6.23 -13.05 0.71
C VAL A 158 5.86 -11.59 0.49
N ILE A 159 6.63 -10.86 -0.31
CA ILE A 159 6.44 -9.44 -0.58
C ILE A 159 6.36 -9.24 -2.09
N ASN A 160 5.27 -8.67 -2.59
CA ASN A 160 5.18 -8.24 -3.98
C ASN A 160 5.58 -6.77 -4.09
N GLN A 161 6.65 -6.49 -4.83
CA GLN A 161 7.02 -5.16 -5.26
C GLN A 161 6.46 -4.86 -6.64
N LEU A 162 5.66 -3.80 -6.72
CA LEU A 162 4.95 -3.41 -7.93
C LEU A 162 4.68 -1.91 -8.00
N SER A 163 4.31 -1.40 -9.17
CA SER A 163 3.89 0.00 -9.28
C SER A 163 2.55 0.30 -8.59
N LEU A 164 2.39 1.51 -8.07
CA LEU A 164 1.18 1.98 -7.37
C LEU A 164 -0.09 1.75 -8.19
N GLU A 165 -0.08 2.07 -9.49
CA GLU A 165 -1.26 1.90 -10.35
C GLU A 165 -1.62 0.43 -10.58
N ASN A 166 -0.63 -0.48 -10.64
CA ASN A 166 -0.90 -1.91 -10.71
C ASN A 166 -1.47 -2.46 -9.40
N TYR A 167 -1.00 -1.94 -8.25
CA TYR A 167 -1.57 -2.22 -6.95
C TYR A 167 -3.04 -1.78 -6.88
N VAL A 168 -3.32 -0.50 -7.19
CA VAL A 168 -4.67 0.07 -7.14
C VAL A 168 -5.64 -0.71 -8.04
N ALA A 169 -5.23 -1.07 -9.26
CA ALA A 169 -6.07 -1.86 -10.15
C ALA A 169 -6.44 -3.24 -9.59
N SER A 170 -5.52 -3.87 -8.85
CA SER A 170 -5.78 -5.15 -8.16
C SER A 170 -6.72 -4.96 -6.98
N VAL A 171 -6.51 -3.92 -6.16
CA VAL A 171 -7.36 -3.62 -5.01
C VAL A 171 -8.79 -3.32 -5.45
N VAL A 172 -8.99 -2.43 -6.42
CA VAL A 172 -10.34 -2.05 -6.89
C VAL A 172 -11.12 -3.28 -7.35
N GLY A 173 -10.48 -4.22 -8.05
CA GLY A 173 -11.15 -5.44 -8.49
C GLY A 173 -11.30 -6.54 -7.44
N ALA A 174 -10.59 -6.44 -6.31
CA ALA A 174 -10.77 -7.33 -5.17
C ALA A 174 -11.86 -6.81 -4.22
N GLU A 175 -12.02 -5.50 -4.15
CA GLU A 175 -12.92 -4.80 -3.22
C GLU A 175 -14.30 -4.52 -3.82
N MET A 176 -14.39 -4.26 -5.12
CA MET A 176 -15.65 -3.92 -5.79
C MET A 176 -15.96 -4.87 -6.96
N PRO A 177 -17.23 -5.28 -7.13
CA PRO A 177 -17.64 -6.04 -8.30
C PRO A 177 -17.35 -5.26 -9.60
N SER A 178 -16.73 -5.92 -10.56
CA SER A 178 -16.27 -5.29 -11.82
C SER A 178 -17.41 -4.75 -12.69
N HIS A 179 -18.64 -5.23 -12.50
CA HIS A 179 -19.84 -4.77 -13.21
C HIS A 179 -20.53 -3.57 -12.55
N TRP A 180 -20.02 -3.07 -11.42
CA TRP A 180 -20.53 -1.86 -10.81
C TRP A 180 -20.24 -0.62 -11.65
N ASN A 181 -20.92 0.48 -11.32
CA ASN A 181 -20.85 1.71 -12.07
C ASN A 181 -19.40 2.24 -12.10
N ARG A 182 -18.94 2.62 -13.29
CA ARG A 182 -17.59 3.16 -13.50
C ARG A 182 -17.24 4.33 -12.58
N GLU A 183 -18.20 5.19 -12.23
CA GLU A 183 -17.94 6.33 -11.34
C GLU A 183 -17.71 5.87 -9.88
N ALA A 184 -18.37 4.80 -9.44
CA ALA A 184 -18.10 4.18 -8.15
C ALA A 184 -16.72 3.50 -8.13
N LEU A 185 -16.37 2.76 -9.19
CA LEU A 185 -15.04 2.15 -9.34
C LEU A 185 -13.91 3.19 -9.36
N LYS A 186 -14.15 4.36 -9.98
CA LYS A 186 -13.21 5.49 -9.98
C LYS A 186 -13.05 6.10 -8.58
N ALA A 187 -14.13 6.28 -7.83
CA ALA A 187 -14.08 6.81 -6.46
C ALA A 187 -13.23 5.87 -5.58
N GLN A 188 -13.44 4.56 -5.69
CA GLN A 188 -12.62 3.56 -5.01
C GLN A 188 -11.16 3.59 -5.44
N ALA A 189 -10.86 3.78 -6.72
CA ALA A 189 -9.48 3.88 -7.18
C ALA A 189 -8.73 5.06 -6.52
N VAL A 190 -9.38 6.22 -6.41
CA VAL A 190 -8.81 7.40 -5.73
C VAL A 190 -8.61 7.15 -4.24
N ALA A 191 -9.61 6.57 -3.56
CA ALA A 191 -9.47 6.21 -2.16
C ALA A 191 -8.33 5.19 -1.95
N ALA A 192 -8.34 4.08 -2.69
CA ALA A 192 -7.30 3.06 -2.56
C ALA A 192 -5.88 3.61 -2.82
N ARG A 193 -5.73 4.52 -3.79
CA ARG A 193 -4.44 5.17 -4.05
C ARG A 193 -3.98 6.04 -2.89
N SER A 194 -4.88 6.81 -2.30
CA SER A 194 -4.57 7.72 -1.18
C SER A 194 -4.11 6.92 0.04
N TYR A 195 -4.82 5.83 0.36
CA TYR A 195 -4.45 4.90 1.41
C TYR A 195 -3.05 4.29 1.19
N ALA A 196 -2.77 3.78 -0.01
CA ALA A 196 -1.49 3.17 -0.34
C ALA A 196 -0.31 4.15 -0.21
N LEU A 197 -0.50 5.42 -0.59
CA LEU A 197 0.53 6.45 -0.50
C LEU A 197 0.85 6.86 0.94
N VAL A 198 -0.15 6.86 1.84
CA VAL A 198 0.11 7.10 3.27
C VAL A 198 1.09 6.04 3.80
N HIS A 199 0.90 4.78 3.37
CA HIS A 199 1.76 3.66 3.73
C HIS A 199 3.09 3.60 2.97
N LEU A 200 3.18 4.31 1.85
CA LEU A 200 4.47 4.57 1.20
C LEU A 200 5.32 5.53 2.04
N VAL A 201 4.71 6.60 2.57
CA VAL A 201 5.39 7.61 3.42
C VAL A 201 5.62 7.08 4.84
N ARG A 202 4.71 6.26 5.36
CA ARG A 202 4.78 5.64 6.70
C ARG A 202 4.64 4.12 6.57
N PRO A 203 5.71 3.41 6.19
CA PRO A 203 5.69 1.96 6.03
C PRO A 203 5.32 1.23 7.32
N ALA A 204 4.59 0.13 7.16
CA ALA A 204 4.26 -0.80 8.23
C ALA A 204 5.49 -1.53 8.80
N ASP A 205 6.48 -1.78 7.95
CA ASP A 205 7.74 -2.44 8.26
C ASP A 205 8.86 -1.86 7.39
N SER A 206 10.11 -2.07 7.80
CA SER A 206 11.31 -1.83 7.00
C SER A 206 11.31 -2.46 5.60
N ASP A 207 10.69 -3.63 5.41
CA ASP A 207 10.73 -4.33 4.11
C ASP A 207 9.50 -4.08 3.22
N PHE A 208 8.37 -3.66 3.81
CA PHE A 208 7.12 -3.52 3.10
C PHE A 208 6.28 -2.34 3.60
N ASN A 209 5.51 -1.76 2.68
CA ASN A 209 4.69 -0.59 2.95
C ASN A 209 3.40 -0.97 3.69
N LEU A 210 2.71 -2.01 3.23
CA LEU A 210 1.45 -2.51 3.80
C LEU A 210 1.22 -4.00 3.51
N GLY A 211 0.19 -4.59 4.13
CA GLY A 211 -0.25 -5.97 3.89
C GLY A 211 -1.41 -6.10 2.91
N ASP A 212 -1.79 -7.34 2.59
CA ASP A 212 -2.87 -7.71 1.64
C ASP A 212 -4.17 -8.23 2.30
N THR A 213 -4.31 -8.06 3.62
CA THR A 213 -5.47 -8.50 4.40
C THR A 213 -6.48 -7.36 4.58
N THR A 214 -7.69 -7.68 5.07
CA THR A 214 -8.76 -6.71 5.36
C THR A 214 -8.40 -5.66 6.41
N ARG A 215 -7.32 -5.86 7.19
CA ARG A 215 -6.75 -4.82 8.07
C ARG A 215 -6.20 -3.64 7.27
N TRP A 216 -5.82 -3.88 6.01
CA TRP A 216 -5.31 -2.89 5.09
C TRP A 216 -6.33 -2.71 3.97
N GLN A 217 -6.05 -3.32 2.82
CA GLN A 217 -6.92 -3.40 1.68
C GLN A 217 -6.80 -4.80 1.10
N VAL A 218 -7.90 -5.33 0.56
CA VAL A 218 -7.85 -6.64 -0.08
C VAL A 218 -7.05 -6.51 -1.37
N TYR A 219 -5.90 -7.17 -1.41
CA TYR A 219 -5.02 -7.23 -2.57
C TYR A 219 -4.86 -8.68 -3.02
N ALA A 220 -5.19 -8.97 -4.29
CA ALA A 220 -5.22 -10.34 -4.81
C ALA A 220 -4.33 -10.56 -6.05
N GLY A 221 -3.33 -9.69 -6.26
CA GLY A 221 -2.41 -9.80 -7.38
C GLY A 221 -3.12 -9.68 -8.73
N LEU A 222 -2.72 -10.51 -9.69
CA LEU A 222 -3.33 -10.54 -11.02
C LEU A 222 -4.75 -11.15 -11.01
N LYS A 223 -5.12 -11.93 -9.98
CA LYS A 223 -6.40 -12.65 -9.92
C LYS A 223 -7.62 -11.72 -9.91
N SER A 224 -7.53 -10.57 -9.25
CA SER A 224 -8.63 -9.61 -9.13
C SER A 224 -8.65 -8.55 -10.23
N ARG A 225 -7.63 -8.49 -11.09
CA ARG A 225 -7.57 -7.47 -12.14
C ARG A 225 -8.65 -7.75 -13.19
N ASN A 226 -9.45 -6.75 -13.48
CA ASN A 226 -10.46 -6.78 -14.53
C ASN A 226 -10.27 -5.57 -15.47
N ALA A 227 -10.76 -5.68 -16.71
CA ALA A 227 -10.71 -4.59 -17.67
C ALA A 227 -11.42 -3.32 -17.18
N SER A 228 -12.60 -3.45 -16.54
CA SER A 228 -13.36 -2.29 -16.05
C SER A 228 -12.66 -1.60 -14.88
N THR A 229 -12.11 -2.37 -13.94
CA THR A 229 -11.40 -1.86 -12.75
C THR A 229 -10.07 -1.23 -13.14
N SER A 230 -9.37 -1.83 -14.11
CA SER A 230 -8.15 -1.26 -14.71
C SER A 230 -8.46 0.05 -15.46
N ALA A 231 -9.58 0.12 -16.18
CA ALA A 231 -10.00 1.34 -16.87
C ALA A 231 -10.35 2.47 -15.89
N ALA A 232 -11.06 2.17 -14.80
CA ALA A 232 -11.38 3.14 -13.74
C ALA A 232 -10.11 3.67 -13.04
N THR A 233 -9.17 2.77 -12.74
CA THR A 233 -7.86 3.10 -12.17
C THR A 233 -7.08 4.01 -13.10
N LYS A 234 -6.97 3.64 -14.39
CA LYS A 234 -6.29 4.45 -15.41
C LYS A 234 -6.93 5.83 -15.59
N ALA A 235 -8.26 5.91 -15.59
CA ALA A 235 -8.99 7.17 -15.74
C ALA A 235 -8.77 8.14 -14.56
N THR A 236 -8.37 7.63 -13.40
CA THR A 236 -8.09 8.40 -12.18
C THR A 236 -6.61 8.39 -11.82
N LYS A 237 -5.73 8.01 -12.76
CA LYS A 237 -4.29 7.88 -12.52
C LYS A 237 -3.74 9.13 -11.84
N GLY A 238 -3.03 8.92 -10.73
CA GLY A 238 -2.41 9.98 -9.94
C GLY A 238 -3.36 10.90 -9.18
N LEU A 239 -4.69 10.69 -9.23
CA LEU A 239 -5.63 11.44 -8.38
C LEU A 239 -5.72 10.82 -6.99
N VAL A 240 -5.65 11.67 -5.97
CA VAL A 240 -5.64 11.32 -4.55
C VAL A 240 -6.49 12.31 -3.74
N LEU A 241 -6.89 11.91 -2.54
CA LEU A 241 -7.56 12.77 -1.57
C LEU A 241 -6.52 13.55 -0.75
N SER A 242 -6.73 14.85 -0.65
CA SER A 242 -5.91 15.76 0.16
C SER A 242 -6.77 16.61 1.10
N PHE A 243 -6.29 16.87 2.30
CA PHE A 243 -6.93 17.74 3.29
C PHE A 243 -5.90 18.73 3.81
N LYS A 244 -6.19 20.04 3.68
CA LYS A 244 -5.29 21.14 4.07
C LYS A 244 -3.86 21.00 3.54
N GLY A 245 -3.70 20.52 2.30
CA GLY A 245 -2.39 20.30 1.67
C GLY A 245 -1.67 19.01 2.08
N GLY A 246 -2.19 18.28 3.07
CA GLY A 246 -1.69 16.95 3.46
C GLY A 246 -2.36 15.82 2.69
N LEU A 247 -1.68 14.68 2.57
CA LEU A 247 -2.25 13.42 2.08
C LEU A 247 -3.17 12.83 3.16
N VAL A 248 -4.36 12.37 2.77
CA VAL A 248 -5.34 11.77 3.70
C VAL A 248 -5.32 10.25 3.58
N GLU A 249 -5.28 9.58 4.74
CA GLU A 249 -5.59 8.15 4.81
C GLU A 249 -7.09 7.97 4.60
N SER A 250 -7.47 7.55 3.39
CA SER A 250 -8.89 7.35 3.06
C SER A 250 -9.32 5.94 3.40
N LEU A 251 -10.01 5.80 4.53
CA LEU A 251 -10.63 4.55 4.94
C LEU A 251 -11.93 4.33 4.17
N TYR A 252 -12.29 3.07 3.92
CA TYR A 252 -13.58 2.70 3.32
C TYR A 252 -14.08 1.38 3.90
N ALA A 253 -15.38 1.14 3.77
CA ALA A 253 -16.03 -0.09 4.25
C ALA A 253 -17.17 -0.53 3.31
N SER A 254 -17.62 -1.77 3.46
CA SER A 254 -18.63 -2.37 2.57
C SER A 254 -20.00 -1.68 2.65
N THR A 255 -20.40 -1.25 3.85
CA THR A 255 -21.67 -0.54 4.10
C THR A 255 -21.44 0.73 4.91
N SER A 256 -22.42 1.64 4.90
CA SER A 256 -22.39 2.89 5.68
C SER A 256 -22.40 2.65 7.18
N GLN A 257 -23.11 1.61 7.63
CA GLN A 257 -23.12 1.23 9.05
C GLN A 257 -21.73 0.79 9.52
N ILE A 258 -21.05 -0.05 8.74
CA ILE A 258 -19.67 -0.49 9.08
C ILE A 258 -18.71 0.69 8.98
N ALA A 259 -18.86 1.57 7.99
CA ALA A 259 -18.03 2.77 7.88
C ALA A 259 -18.18 3.67 9.12
N ALA A 260 -19.41 3.90 9.59
CA ALA A 260 -19.67 4.69 10.79
C ALA A 260 -19.16 3.99 12.05
N GLU A 261 -19.42 2.69 12.21
CA GLU A 261 -19.03 1.95 13.42
C GLU A 261 -17.51 1.76 13.52
N ALA A 262 -16.85 1.39 12.41
CA ALA A 262 -15.42 1.12 12.38
C ALA A 262 -14.56 2.41 12.36
N HIS A 263 -15.03 3.46 11.69
CA HIS A 263 -14.18 4.63 11.39
C HIS A 263 -14.72 5.97 11.90
N SER A 264 -15.85 6.02 12.62
CA SER A 264 -16.38 7.29 13.17
C SER A 264 -15.36 8.09 14.01
N HIS A 265 -14.44 7.41 14.69
CA HIS A 265 -13.37 8.02 15.47
C HIS A 265 -12.12 8.38 14.64
N LEU A 266 -11.98 7.83 13.43
CA LEU A 266 -10.86 8.05 12.52
C LEU A 266 -11.17 9.11 11.45
N GLY A 267 -12.45 9.50 11.31
CA GLY A 267 -12.92 10.53 10.39
C GLY A 267 -13.82 9.98 9.29
N ALA A 268 -13.70 10.54 8.09
CA ALA A 268 -14.51 10.19 6.92
C ALA A 268 -14.18 8.78 6.38
N SER A 269 -15.20 7.98 6.07
CA SER A 269 -15.06 6.68 5.44
C SER A 269 -16.11 6.47 4.35
N MET A 270 -15.68 6.00 3.18
CA MET A 270 -16.60 5.73 2.07
C MET A 270 -17.31 4.39 2.22
N SER A 271 -18.64 4.37 2.03
CA SER A 271 -19.42 3.14 1.85
C SER A 271 -19.35 2.69 0.39
N GLN A 272 -18.91 1.46 0.13
CA GLN A 272 -18.81 0.92 -1.23
C GLN A 272 -20.19 0.80 -1.91
N HIS A 273 -21.17 0.22 -1.22
CA HIS A 273 -22.55 0.13 -1.75
C HIS A 273 -23.18 1.52 -1.90
N GLY A 274 -22.95 2.42 -0.95
CA GLY A 274 -23.46 3.78 -1.04
C GLY A 274 -22.83 4.57 -2.19
N ALA A 275 -21.53 4.37 -2.46
CA ALA A 275 -20.88 4.93 -3.65
C ALA A 275 -21.51 4.41 -4.95
N GLN A 276 -21.83 3.11 -5.00
CA GLN A 276 -22.56 2.52 -6.12
C GLN A 276 -23.96 3.13 -6.30
N GLU A 277 -24.72 3.30 -5.22
CA GLU A 277 -26.04 3.94 -5.26
C GLU A 277 -25.99 5.38 -5.75
N LEU A 278 -25.04 6.18 -5.25
CA LEU A 278 -24.84 7.56 -5.69
C LEU A 278 -24.45 7.61 -7.18
N ALA A 279 -23.58 6.71 -7.62
CA ALA A 279 -23.22 6.61 -9.03
C ALA A 279 -24.42 6.22 -9.92
N MET A 280 -25.31 5.33 -9.44
CA MET A 280 -26.55 4.98 -10.14
C MET A 280 -27.54 6.15 -10.20
N LYS A 281 -27.51 7.06 -9.22
CA LYS A 281 -28.25 8.34 -9.25
C LYS A 281 -27.62 9.39 -10.16
N GLY A 282 -26.51 9.08 -10.82
CA GLY A 282 -25.87 9.92 -11.83
C GLY A 282 -24.68 10.74 -11.34
N LEU A 283 -24.33 10.65 -10.06
CA LEU A 283 -23.18 11.38 -9.50
C LEU A 283 -21.86 10.87 -10.11
N LYS A 284 -20.95 11.80 -10.34
CA LYS A 284 -19.57 11.54 -10.76
C LYS A 284 -18.72 11.15 -9.58
N PHE A 285 -17.59 10.49 -9.86
CA PHE A 285 -16.70 9.98 -8.81
C PHE A 285 -16.23 11.07 -7.84
N ASN A 286 -15.98 12.30 -8.31
CA ASN A 286 -15.58 13.42 -7.46
C ASN A 286 -16.71 13.85 -6.52
N GLU A 287 -17.96 13.92 -7.01
CA GLU A 287 -19.13 14.24 -6.17
C GLU A 287 -19.39 13.15 -5.12
N ILE A 288 -19.15 11.88 -5.48
CA ILE A 288 -19.21 10.76 -4.54
C ILE A 288 -18.14 10.91 -3.46
N LEU A 289 -16.91 11.25 -3.83
CA LEU A 289 -15.82 11.47 -2.89
C LEU A 289 -16.11 12.67 -1.97
N ASP A 290 -16.60 13.78 -2.51
CA ASP A 290 -16.97 14.98 -1.75
C ASP A 290 -18.08 14.68 -0.73
N HIS A 291 -19.01 13.77 -1.06
CA HIS A 291 -20.05 13.31 -0.14
C HIS A 291 -19.48 12.57 1.07
N TYR A 292 -18.50 11.68 0.87
CA TYR A 292 -17.95 10.86 1.95
C TYR A 292 -16.80 11.54 2.71
N TYR A 293 -15.96 12.30 2.03
CA TYR A 293 -14.74 12.90 2.56
C TYR A 293 -14.87 14.43 2.65
N ILE A 294 -15.80 14.89 3.49
CA ILE A 294 -16.13 16.31 3.65
C ILE A 294 -14.87 17.12 4.03
N GLY A 295 -14.61 18.19 3.28
CA GLY A 295 -13.47 19.09 3.47
C GLY A 295 -12.17 18.60 2.84
N SER A 296 -12.15 17.39 2.28
CA SER A 296 -11.06 16.96 1.40
C SER A 296 -11.23 17.56 0.00
N SER A 297 -10.15 17.54 -0.77
CA SER A 297 -10.10 17.95 -2.16
C SER A 297 -9.31 16.91 -2.97
N LEU A 298 -9.58 16.85 -4.27
CA LEU A 298 -8.75 16.05 -5.17
C LEU A 298 -7.44 16.77 -5.44
N ALA A 299 -6.33 16.08 -5.17
CA ALA A 299 -4.99 16.47 -5.58
C ALA A 299 -4.44 15.50 -6.62
N ARG A 300 -3.37 15.91 -7.30
CA ARG A 300 -2.67 15.08 -8.28
C ARG A 300 -1.22 14.88 -7.85
N LEU A 301 -0.72 13.66 -8.00
CA LEU A 301 0.69 13.35 -7.81
C LEU A 301 1.54 14.07 -8.87
N LYS A 302 2.56 14.80 -8.43
CA LYS A 302 3.50 15.48 -9.32
C LYS A 302 4.20 14.48 -10.24
N ALA A 303 4.32 14.82 -11.53
CA ALA A 303 5.05 14.02 -12.51
C ALA A 303 6.57 14.31 -12.51
N ASN A 304 6.98 15.45 -11.96
CA ASN A 304 8.37 15.85 -11.86
C ASN A 304 8.81 15.73 -10.40
N GLY A 305 9.74 14.82 -10.13
CA GLY A 305 10.41 14.72 -8.85
C GLY A 305 11.54 15.73 -8.76
N LEU A 306 11.72 16.27 -7.54
CA LEU A 306 12.74 17.23 -7.08
C LEU A 306 12.42 18.70 -7.39
#